data_AF-A0A6A0GVK9-F1
#
_entry.id   AF-A0A6A0GVK9-F1
#
_cell.length_a   1.000
_cell.length_b   1.000
_cell.length_c   1.000
_cell.angle_alpha   90.00
_cell.angle_beta   90.00
_cell.angle_gamma   90.00
#
_symmetry.space_group_name_H-M   'P 1'
#
loop_
_entity.id
_entity.type
_entity.pdbx_description
1 polymer ?
#
loop_
_entity_poly.entity_id
_entity_poly.type
_entity_poly.pdbx_seq_one_letter_code
_entity_poly.pdbx_strand_id
1 'polypeptide(L)'
;MRSDLEKVYTTLRQIVRDWTAEGAAERDLCYGPILEIIDKKYPKDKIDRSCINVLVPGAGLGRLSYELANRGYACQGNEFSLFMLFASNFVLNRSSGVESLCIYPWVHSVCNVLSPDDQLRSVKFPDVNPSDLPPSSQLTMAAGDFLEVFICYIYTEADAWDCVATCFFIDCANNIVSFVQTIYNILKPGGQWINLGPLLYHYADQEGEESLEPSYDHLIAIIKKVGFVITVSFVTSGDMTCTLMSDHAR
;
A
#
# COMPACT_ATOMS: atom_id res chain seq x y z
N MET A 1 1.42 -24.84 -7.92
CA MET A 1 0.00 -25.28 -8.02
C MET A 1 -0.78 -25.04 -6.73
N ARG A 2 -0.42 -25.64 -5.57
CA ARG A 2 -1.13 -25.38 -4.30
C ARG A 2 -0.89 -23.96 -3.77
N SER A 3 0.34 -23.47 -3.85
CA SER A 3 0.73 -22.10 -3.48
C SER A 3 0.08 -21.02 -4.37
N ASP A 4 -0.07 -21.28 -5.66
CA ASP A 4 -0.71 -20.34 -6.60
C ASP A 4 -2.20 -20.18 -6.31
N LEU A 5 -2.87 -21.25 -5.90
CA LEU A 5 -4.29 -21.23 -5.56
C LEU A 5 -4.55 -20.39 -4.29
N GLU A 6 -3.67 -20.48 -3.30
CA GLU A 6 -3.73 -19.62 -2.11
C GLU A 6 -3.57 -18.15 -2.46
N LYS A 7 -2.70 -17.81 -3.43
CA LYS A 7 -2.58 -16.43 -3.94
C LYS A 7 -3.87 -15.95 -4.62
N VAL A 8 -4.54 -16.79 -5.41
CA VAL A 8 -5.86 -16.47 -5.99
C VAL A 8 -6.88 -16.16 -4.89
N TYR A 9 -6.93 -16.98 -3.85
CA TYR A 9 -7.83 -16.78 -2.72
C TYR A 9 -7.55 -15.47 -1.97
N THR A 10 -6.28 -15.15 -1.77
CA THR A 10 -5.87 -13.87 -1.18
C THR A 10 -6.28 -12.70 -2.07
N THR A 11 -6.11 -12.79 -3.39
CA THR A 11 -6.55 -11.74 -4.32
C THR A 11 -8.05 -11.51 -4.27
N LEU A 12 -8.88 -12.56 -4.16
CA LEU A 12 -10.33 -12.41 -3.98
C LEU A 12 -10.67 -11.67 -2.68
N ARG A 13 -9.96 -11.94 -1.58
CA ARG A 13 -10.14 -11.21 -0.32
C ARG A 13 -9.65 -9.76 -0.42
N GLN A 14 -8.57 -9.51 -1.17
CA GLN A 14 -8.09 -8.14 -1.41
C GLN A 14 -9.11 -7.32 -2.20
N ILE A 15 -9.89 -7.91 -3.11
CA ILE A 15 -11.01 -7.20 -3.76
C ILE A 15 -12.00 -6.69 -2.72
N VAL A 16 -12.31 -7.48 -1.68
CA VAL A 16 -13.20 -7.06 -0.59
C VAL A 16 -12.63 -5.83 0.11
N ARG A 17 -11.37 -5.90 0.54
CA ARG A 17 -10.68 -4.79 1.21
C ARG A 17 -10.68 -3.53 0.36
N ASP A 18 -10.23 -3.62 -0.88
CA ASP A 18 -9.92 -2.44 -1.71
C ASP A 18 -11.11 -1.86 -2.45
N TRP A 19 -12.12 -2.66 -2.81
CA TRP A 19 -13.12 -2.25 -3.80
C TRP A 19 -14.56 -2.61 -3.44
N THR A 20 -14.86 -2.93 -2.18
CA THR A 20 -16.24 -3.16 -1.74
C THR A 20 -16.62 -2.22 -0.61
N ALA A 21 -17.93 -1.99 -0.43
CA ALA A 21 -18.45 -1.22 0.69
C ALA A 21 -18.16 -1.92 2.04
N GLU A 22 -18.10 -3.26 2.05
CA GLU A 22 -17.75 -4.04 3.26
C GLU A 22 -16.32 -3.75 3.74
N GLY A 23 -15.39 -3.51 2.82
CA GLY A 23 -14.01 -3.14 3.13
C GLY A 23 -13.83 -1.70 3.63
N ALA A 24 -14.86 -0.86 3.58
CA ALA A 24 -14.73 0.57 3.87
C ALA A 24 -14.18 0.85 5.28
N ALA A 25 -14.70 0.17 6.30
CA ALA A 25 -14.24 0.36 7.69
C ALA A 25 -12.74 0.00 7.85
N GLU A 26 -12.27 -1.04 7.19
CA GLU A 26 -10.87 -1.44 7.20
C GLU A 26 -9.99 -0.41 6.48
N ARG A 27 -10.47 0.12 5.35
CA ARG A 27 -9.79 1.20 4.63
C ARG A 27 -9.76 2.50 5.41
N ASP A 28 -10.82 2.86 6.12
CA ASP A 28 -10.84 4.07 6.94
C ASP A 28 -9.80 4.01 8.06
N LEU A 29 -9.59 2.82 8.65
CA LEU A 29 -8.57 2.59 9.67
C LEU A 29 -7.14 2.55 9.10
N CYS A 30 -6.96 2.10 7.85
CA CYS A 30 -5.64 1.93 7.25
C CYS A 30 -5.22 3.11 6.35
N TYR A 31 -6.06 3.47 5.38
CA TYR A 31 -5.80 4.51 4.39
C TYR A 31 -6.15 5.90 4.92
N GLY A 32 -7.19 6.02 5.74
CA GLY A 32 -7.62 7.29 6.34
C GLY A 32 -6.47 8.07 6.98
N PRO A 33 -5.73 7.48 7.95
CA PRO A 33 -4.60 8.15 8.58
C PRO A 33 -3.53 8.60 7.58
N ILE A 34 -3.15 7.74 6.63
CA ILE A 34 -2.14 8.07 5.60
C ILE A 34 -2.59 9.28 4.78
N LEU A 35 -3.83 9.26 4.27
CA LEU A 35 -4.39 10.32 3.45
C LEU A 35 -4.48 11.64 4.21
N GLU A 36 -4.91 11.62 5.47
CA GLU A 36 -5.01 12.81 6.32
C GLU A 36 -3.65 13.48 6.56
N ILE A 37 -2.60 12.68 6.76
CA ILE A 37 -1.24 13.19 6.98
C ILE A 37 -0.71 13.87 5.72
N ILE A 38 -0.87 13.23 4.56
CA ILE A 38 -0.43 13.78 3.27
C ILE A 38 -1.20 15.07 2.96
N ASP A 39 -2.53 15.07 3.18
CA ASP A 39 -3.37 16.24 2.97
C ASP A 39 -2.98 17.41 3.87
N LYS A 40 -2.58 17.13 5.11
CA LYS A 40 -2.11 18.14 6.07
C LYS A 40 -0.76 18.73 5.65
N LYS A 41 0.17 17.92 5.12
CA LYS A 41 1.46 18.40 4.60
C LYS A 41 1.27 19.20 3.29
N TYR A 42 0.30 18.80 2.47
CA TYR A 42 0.01 19.44 1.18
C TYR A 42 -1.46 19.94 1.07
N PRO A 43 -1.83 21.05 1.75
CA PRO A 43 -3.19 21.58 1.72
C PRO A 43 -3.59 22.04 0.30
N LYS A 44 -4.74 21.57 -0.19
CA LYS A 44 -5.22 21.85 -1.56
C LYS A 44 -5.43 23.33 -1.87
N ASP A 45 -5.62 24.16 -0.86
CA ASP A 45 -5.80 25.62 -0.98
C ASP A 45 -4.49 26.38 -1.15
N LYS A 46 -3.34 25.73 -0.88
CA LYS A 46 -2.02 26.36 -0.88
C LYS A 46 -1.04 25.73 -1.86
N ILE A 47 -1.22 24.45 -2.17
CA ILE A 47 -0.28 23.66 -2.96
C ILE A 47 -1.04 23.01 -4.10
N ASP A 48 -0.51 23.16 -5.31
CA ASP A 48 -0.95 22.36 -6.45
C ASP A 48 -0.50 20.92 -6.24
N ARG A 49 -1.46 20.08 -5.85
CA ARG A 49 -1.22 18.66 -5.55
C ARG A 49 -0.76 17.89 -6.78
N SER A 50 -1.03 18.37 -7.99
CA SER A 50 -0.60 17.71 -9.22
C SER A 50 0.93 17.74 -9.42
N CYS A 51 1.63 18.61 -8.69
CA CYS A 51 3.09 18.68 -8.65
C CYS A 51 3.73 17.85 -7.51
N ILE A 52 2.91 17.18 -6.68
CA ILE A 52 3.38 16.39 -5.55
C ILE A 52 3.36 14.91 -5.95
N ASN A 53 4.57 14.35 -6.12
CA ASN A 53 4.77 12.96 -6.51
C ASN A 53 4.67 12.06 -5.28
N VAL A 54 3.68 11.15 -5.28
CA VAL A 54 3.46 10.17 -4.21
C VAL A 54 3.65 8.75 -4.74
N LEU A 55 4.57 8.01 -4.11
CA LEU A 55 4.79 6.60 -4.40
C LEU A 55 4.07 5.73 -3.36
N VAL A 56 3.40 4.68 -3.84
CA VAL A 56 2.77 3.64 -3.00
C VAL A 56 3.37 2.28 -3.34
N PRO A 57 4.43 1.85 -2.64
CA PRO A 57 4.99 0.50 -2.79
C PRO A 57 4.02 -0.56 -2.24
N GLY A 58 3.96 -1.73 -2.89
CA GLY A 58 3.02 -2.79 -2.53
C GLY A 58 1.56 -2.35 -2.67
N ALA A 59 1.24 -1.71 -3.80
CA ALA A 59 -0.05 -1.06 -4.00
C ALA A 59 -1.25 -2.04 -4.03
N GLY A 60 -1.03 -3.35 -4.14
CA GLY A 60 -2.08 -4.35 -4.15
C GLY A 60 -3.06 -4.13 -5.30
N LEU A 61 -4.33 -3.89 -4.98
CA LEU A 61 -5.35 -3.59 -6.00
C LEU A 61 -5.47 -2.10 -6.34
N GLY A 62 -4.59 -1.27 -5.78
CA GLY A 62 -4.41 0.13 -6.17
C GLY A 62 -5.41 1.09 -5.54
N ARG A 63 -6.20 0.68 -4.53
CA ARG A 63 -7.20 1.57 -3.92
C ARG A 63 -6.58 2.80 -3.25
N LEU A 64 -5.50 2.64 -2.47
CA LEU A 64 -4.82 3.78 -1.86
C LEU A 64 -4.24 4.74 -2.92
N SER A 65 -3.65 4.20 -3.99
CA SER A 65 -3.15 5.00 -5.12
C SER A 65 -4.28 5.76 -5.83
N TYR A 66 -5.44 5.12 -6.01
CA TYR A 66 -6.64 5.74 -6.55
C TYR A 66 -7.13 6.89 -5.67
N GLU A 67 -7.22 6.70 -4.35
CA GLU A 67 -7.67 7.75 -3.42
C GLU A 67 -6.73 8.97 -3.44
N LEU A 68 -5.42 8.76 -3.54
CA LEU A 68 -4.42 9.83 -3.70
C LEU A 68 -4.59 10.58 -5.03
N ALA A 69 -4.73 9.85 -6.14
CA ALA A 69 -4.96 10.46 -7.45
C ALA A 69 -6.29 11.24 -7.52
N ASN A 70 -7.33 10.74 -6.85
CA ASN A 70 -8.64 11.41 -6.73
C ASN A 70 -8.56 12.70 -5.90
N ARG A 71 -7.63 12.76 -4.94
CA ARG A 71 -7.32 13.98 -4.16
C ARG A 71 -6.41 14.97 -4.89
N GLY A 72 -6.02 14.64 -6.14
CA GLY A 72 -5.26 15.51 -7.04
C GLY A 72 -3.76 15.30 -7.03
N TYR A 73 -3.24 14.30 -6.30
CA TYR A 73 -1.81 13.98 -6.26
C TYR A 73 -1.36 13.27 -7.55
N ALA A 74 -0.08 13.46 -7.92
CA ALA A 74 0.57 12.62 -8.91
C ALA A 74 1.00 11.31 -8.25
N CYS A 75 0.19 10.26 -8.39
CA CYS A 75 0.39 9.01 -7.66
C CYS A 75 0.86 7.88 -8.57
N GLN A 76 1.92 7.19 -8.13
CA GLN A 76 2.35 5.93 -8.73
C GLN A 76 2.22 4.81 -7.70
N GLY A 77 1.48 3.76 -8.04
CA GLY A 77 1.57 2.49 -7.33
C GLY A 77 2.75 1.67 -7.84
N ASN A 78 3.30 0.80 -7.01
CA ASN A 78 4.21 -0.25 -7.42
C ASN A 78 3.75 -1.59 -6.87
N GLU A 79 3.74 -2.62 -7.72
CA GLU A 79 3.32 -3.97 -7.34
C GLU A 79 4.14 -5.01 -8.11
N PHE A 80 4.50 -6.10 -7.45
CA PHE A 80 5.29 -7.19 -8.01
C PHE A 80 4.43 -8.41 -8.38
N SER A 81 3.39 -8.70 -7.59
CA SER A 81 2.55 -9.87 -7.77
C SER A 81 1.69 -9.76 -9.04
N LEU A 82 1.90 -10.68 -9.98
CA LEU A 82 1.05 -10.77 -11.19
C LEU A 82 -0.43 -10.96 -10.85
N PHE A 83 -0.77 -11.62 -9.74
CA PHE A 83 -2.16 -11.77 -9.30
C PHE A 83 -2.79 -10.42 -8.95
N MET A 84 -2.05 -9.57 -8.23
CA MET A 84 -2.50 -8.23 -7.87
C MET A 84 -2.52 -7.32 -9.10
N LEU A 85 -1.50 -7.36 -9.96
CA LEU A 85 -1.42 -6.57 -11.19
C LEU A 85 -2.57 -6.87 -12.16
N PHE A 86 -2.92 -8.14 -12.36
CA PHE A 86 -4.04 -8.50 -13.24
C PHE A 86 -5.38 -8.07 -12.65
N ALA A 87 -5.60 -8.29 -11.36
CA ALA A 87 -6.82 -7.88 -10.68
C ALA A 87 -6.96 -6.35 -10.62
N SER A 88 -5.89 -5.62 -10.29
CA SER A 88 -5.88 -4.16 -10.24
C SER A 88 -6.13 -3.55 -11.61
N ASN A 89 -5.47 -4.05 -12.67
CA ASN A 89 -5.71 -3.61 -14.03
C ASN A 89 -7.16 -3.86 -14.47
N PHE A 90 -7.74 -5.01 -14.09
CA PHE A 90 -9.14 -5.28 -14.36
C PHE A 90 -10.07 -4.31 -13.63
N VAL A 91 -9.88 -4.09 -12.33
CA VAL A 91 -10.74 -3.16 -11.58
C VAL A 91 -10.57 -1.73 -12.08
N LEU A 92 -9.35 -1.21 -12.15
CA LEU A 92 -9.09 0.18 -12.50
C LEU A 92 -9.47 0.52 -13.95
N ASN A 93 -9.28 -0.40 -14.90
CA ASN A 93 -9.40 -0.09 -16.34
C ASN A 93 -10.58 -0.76 -17.05
N ARG A 94 -11.22 -1.77 -16.43
CA ARG A 94 -12.26 -2.59 -17.09
C ARG A 94 -13.57 -2.70 -16.31
N SER A 95 -13.61 -2.36 -15.03
CA SER A 95 -14.88 -2.27 -14.31
C SER A 95 -15.69 -1.07 -14.82
N SER A 96 -17.00 -1.23 -15.00
CA SER A 96 -17.88 -0.20 -15.55
C SER A 96 -19.05 0.02 -14.61
N GLY A 97 -18.93 1.03 -13.77
CA GLY A 97 -19.98 1.45 -12.83
C GLY A 97 -19.89 0.77 -11.46
N VAL A 98 -20.52 1.44 -10.50
CA VAL A 98 -20.57 1.04 -9.09
C VAL A 98 -21.37 -0.26 -8.93
N GLU A 99 -20.86 -1.18 -8.12
CA GLU A 99 -21.45 -2.48 -7.79
C GLU A 99 -21.86 -3.33 -9.01
N SER A 100 -21.14 -3.15 -10.13
CA SER A 100 -21.42 -3.80 -11.40
C SER A 100 -20.96 -5.27 -11.47
N LEU A 101 -20.08 -5.68 -10.56
CA LEU A 101 -19.48 -7.00 -10.51
C LEU A 101 -19.75 -7.66 -9.16
N CYS A 102 -19.63 -8.98 -9.11
CA CYS A 102 -19.95 -9.79 -7.94
C CYS A 102 -18.95 -10.96 -7.80
N ILE A 103 -18.46 -11.19 -6.58
CA ILE A 103 -17.59 -12.32 -6.22
C ILE A 103 -18.11 -13.04 -4.98
N TYR A 104 -17.60 -14.26 -4.74
CA TYR A 104 -17.88 -15.08 -3.56
C TYR A 104 -16.57 -15.37 -2.81
N PRO A 105 -16.05 -14.41 -2.02
CA PRO A 105 -14.67 -14.47 -1.51
C PRO A 105 -14.49 -15.41 -0.31
N TRP A 106 -15.55 -16.02 0.19
CA TRP A 106 -15.52 -16.85 1.41
C TRP A 106 -15.71 -18.35 1.15
N VAL A 107 -16.02 -18.75 -0.08
CA VAL A 107 -16.43 -20.13 -0.42
C VAL A 107 -15.39 -21.20 -0.11
N HIS A 108 -14.11 -20.83 -0.07
CA HIS A 108 -12.99 -21.71 0.30
C HIS A 108 -12.70 -21.75 1.80
N SER A 109 -13.33 -20.88 2.59
CA SER A 109 -13.08 -20.74 4.03
C SER A 109 -14.05 -21.64 4.80
N VAL A 110 -13.55 -22.78 5.30
CA VAL A 110 -14.37 -23.78 6.00
C VAL A 110 -14.28 -23.69 7.53
N CYS A 111 -13.34 -22.89 8.04
CA CYS A 111 -13.13 -22.70 9.48
C CYS A 111 -13.84 -21.42 9.96
N ASN A 112 -14.29 -21.41 11.22
CA ASN A 112 -14.93 -20.25 11.87
C ASN A 112 -16.17 -19.73 11.13
N VAL A 113 -16.89 -20.61 10.45
CA VAL A 113 -18.15 -20.31 9.75
C VAL A 113 -19.32 -20.52 10.70
N LEU A 114 -20.10 -19.47 10.97
CA LEU A 114 -21.29 -19.56 11.83
C LEU A 114 -22.47 -20.22 11.11
N SER A 115 -22.66 -19.91 9.83
CA SER A 115 -23.70 -20.50 8.99
C SER A 115 -23.20 -20.77 7.55
N PRO A 116 -23.76 -21.76 6.83
CA PRO A 116 -23.44 -21.98 5.43
C PRO A 116 -23.68 -20.75 4.54
N ASP A 117 -24.66 -19.90 4.90
CA ASP A 117 -24.95 -18.66 4.19
C ASP A 117 -23.78 -17.66 4.29
N ASP A 118 -23.04 -17.64 5.42
CA ASP A 118 -21.85 -16.80 5.57
C ASP A 118 -20.73 -17.19 4.61
N GLN A 119 -20.61 -18.49 4.31
CA GLN A 119 -19.63 -19.00 3.36
C GLN A 119 -20.03 -18.74 1.90
N LEU A 120 -21.33 -18.81 1.60
CA LEU A 120 -21.90 -18.64 0.26
C LEU A 120 -22.30 -17.20 -0.05
N ARG A 121 -22.11 -16.25 0.88
CA ARG A 121 -22.45 -14.85 0.65
C ARG A 121 -21.58 -14.24 -0.45
N SER A 122 -22.22 -13.48 -1.33
CA SER A 122 -21.53 -12.69 -2.33
C SER A 122 -21.22 -11.27 -1.85
N VAL A 123 -20.27 -10.62 -2.52
CA VAL A 123 -19.96 -9.20 -2.34
C VAL A 123 -19.89 -8.53 -3.70
N LYS A 124 -20.44 -7.32 -3.80
CA LYS A 124 -20.41 -6.50 -5.03
C LYS A 124 -19.25 -5.50 -5.03
N PHE A 125 -18.68 -5.26 -6.20
CA PHE A 125 -17.58 -4.31 -6.42
C PHE A 125 -17.66 -3.74 -7.86
N PRO A 126 -16.98 -2.62 -8.17
CA PRO A 126 -16.33 -1.71 -7.24
C PRO A 126 -17.35 -0.82 -6.49
N ASP A 127 -17.08 -0.42 -5.25
CA ASP A 127 -17.95 0.47 -4.45
C ASP A 127 -17.89 1.95 -4.87
N VAL A 128 -16.88 2.30 -5.65
CA VAL A 128 -16.74 3.58 -6.37
C VAL A 128 -16.40 3.27 -7.83
N ASN A 129 -16.76 4.12 -8.78
CA ASN A 129 -16.39 3.88 -10.17
C ASN A 129 -14.95 4.38 -10.43
N PRO A 130 -13.98 3.51 -10.78
CA PRO A 130 -12.60 3.95 -10.99
C PRO A 130 -12.44 4.96 -12.13
N SER A 131 -13.39 4.98 -13.07
CA SER A 131 -13.42 5.95 -14.17
C SER A 131 -13.88 7.36 -13.75
N ASP A 132 -14.34 7.56 -12.52
CA ASP A 132 -14.76 8.87 -12.01
C ASP A 132 -13.57 9.76 -11.62
N LEU A 133 -12.32 9.27 -11.76
CA LEU A 133 -11.14 10.12 -11.59
C LEU A 133 -11.22 11.35 -12.51
N PRO A 134 -10.90 12.55 -12.01
CA PRO A 134 -10.75 13.73 -12.84
C PRO A 134 -9.84 13.45 -14.05
N PRO A 135 -10.15 13.95 -15.26
CA PRO A 135 -9.30 13.74 -16.44
C PRO A 135 -7.86 14.23 -16.29
N SER A 136 -7.61 15.14 -15.34
CA SER A 136 -6.28 15.65 -14.99
C SER A 136 -5.54 14.78 -13.95
N SER A 137 -6.18 13.76 -13.39
CA SER A 137 -5.55 12.88 -12.39
C SER A 137 -4.43 12.06 -13.00
N GLN A 138 -3.32 11.97 -12.26
CA GLN A 138 -2.14 11.22 -12.66
C GLN A 138 -2.04 9.99 -11.78
N LEU A 139 -2.54 8.86 -12.28
CA LEU A 139 -2.44 7.54 -11.64
C LEU A 139 -1.68 6.60 -12.56
N THR A 140 -0.56 6.07 -12.08
CA THR A 140 0.22 5.04 -12.79
C THR A 140 0.50 3.85 -11.88
N MET A 141 0.89 2.72 -12.48
CA MET A 141 1.27 1.50 -11.77
C MET A 141 2.55 0.93 -12.39
N ALA A 142 3.62 0.80 -11.60
CA ALA A 142 4.85 0.13 -11.99
C ALA A 142 4.81 -1.35 -11.57
N ALA A 143 4.96 -2.25 -12.55
CA ALA A 143 5.11 -3.68 -12.31
C ALA A 143 6.57 -4.04 -12.06
N GLY A 144 6.88 -4.68 -10.94
CA GLY A 144 8.22 -5.16 -10.62
C GLY A 144 8.53 -5.11 -9.12
N ASP A 145 9.63 -5.74 -8.74
CA ASP A 145 10.13 -5.71 -7.36
C ASP A 145 10.51 -4.27 -6.98
N PHE A 146 10.11 -3.85 -5.77
CA PHE A 146 10.32 -2.48 -5.32
C PHE A 146 11.81 -2.09 -5.32
N LEU A 147 12.69 -2.97 -4.84
CA LEU A 147 14.12 -2.68 -4.80
C LEU A 147 14.68 -2.65 -6.21
N GLU A 148 14.36 -3.62 -7.07
CA GLU A 148 14.89 -3.63 -8.44
C GLU A 148 14.45 -2.41 -9.25
N VAL A 149 13.16 -2.06 -9.17
CA VAL A 149 12.60 -0.90 -9.86
C VAL A 149 13.27 0.36 -9.34
N PHE A 150 13.24 0.62 -8.03
CA PHE A 150 13.63 1.92 -7.49
C PHE A 150 15.12 2.08 -7.21
N ILE A 151 15.91 1.01 -7.11
CA ILE A 151 17.38 1.11 -7.18
C ILE A 151 17.80 1.63 -8.56
N CYS A 152 17.16 1.18 -9.65
CA CYS A 152 17.42 1.74 -10.97
C CYS A 152 17.10 3.25 -11.02
N TYR A 153 15.99 3.67 -10.39
CA TYR A 153 15.66 5.11 -10.25
C TYR A 153 16.72 5.89 -9.50
N ILE A 154 17.35 5.36 -8.44
CA ILE A 154 18.43 6.07 -7.72
C ILE A 154 19.58 6.46 -8.67
N TYR A 155 19.86 5.66 -9.69
CA TYR A 155 20.93 5.94 -10.64
C TYR A 155 20.52 6.88 -11.80
N THR A 156 19.22 7.08 -12.03
CA THR A 156 18.71 7.89 -13.16
C THR A 156 17.96 9.15 -12.74
N GLU A 157 17.27 9.10 -11.60
CA GLU A 157 16.30 10.07 -11.08
C GLU A 157 16.27 10.04 -9.53
N ALA A 158 17.43 10.20 -8.88
CA ALA A 158 17.49 10.42 -7.43
C ALA A 158 16.62 11.64 -7.04
N ASP A 159 16.09 11.65 -5.81
CA ASP A 159 15.26 12.74 -5.28
C ASP A 159 13.99 13.01 -6.13
N ALA A 160 13.27 11.96 -6.56
CA ALA A 160 12.10 12.10 -7.43
C ALA A 160 10.76 12.24 -6.67
N TRP A 161 10.69 11.76 -5.41
CA TRP A 161 9.44 11.60 -4.68
C TRP A 161 9.27 12.60 -3.55
N ASP A 162 8.12 13.27 -3.50
CA ASP A 162 7.75 14.16 -2.39
C ASP A 162 7.23 13.36 -1.20
N CYS A 163 6.57 12.23 -1.47
CA CYS A 163 6.04 11.35 -0.45
C CYS A 163 6.15 9.87 -0.85
N VAL A 164 6.48 9.01 0.11
CA VAL A 164 6.35 7.55 -0.01
C VAL A 164 5.36 7.08 1.07
N ALA A 165 4.32 6.36 0.66
CA ALA A 165 3.29 5.84 1.54
C ALA A 165 3.28 4.30 1.51
N THR A 166 3.70 3.66 2.60
CA THR A 166 3.73 2.20 2.74
C THR A 166 2.59 1.74 3.65
N CYS A 167 1.74 0.83 3.17
CA CYS A 167 0.61 0.29 3.93
C CYS A 167 0.66 -1.24 3.90
N PHE A 168 0.93 -1.91 5.04
CA PHE A 168 1.11 -3.37 5.14
C PHE A 168 2.15 -3.89 4.11
N PHE A 169 3.31 -3.24 4.07
CA PHE A 169 4.33 -3.47 3.02
C PHE A 169 5.72 -3.76 3.57
N ILE A 170 6.21 -3.02 4.56
CA ILE A 170 7.62 -3.08 4.95
C ILE A 170 8.06 -4.43 5.54
N ASP A 171 7.11 -5.20 6.04
CA ASP A 171 7.29 -6.55 6.57
C ASP A 171 7.28 -7.64 5.48
N CYS A 172 7.05 -7.28 4.22
CA CYS A 172 7.23 -8.18 3.08
C CYS A 172 8.68 -8.24 2.55
N ALA A 173 9.64 -7.61 3.23
CA ALA A 173 11.04 -7.58 2.81
C ALA A 173 11.85 -8.75 3.42
N ASN A 174 12.70 -9.41 2.62
CA ASN A 174 13.80 -10.23 3.17
C ASN A 174 14.73 -9.39 4.05
N ASN A 175 15.01 -8.17 3.59
CA ASN A 175 15.85 -7.20 4.28
C ASN A 175 15.16 -5.84 4.37
N ILE A 176 14.47 -5.61 5.49
CA ILE A 176 13.78 -4.34 5.76
C ILE A 176 14.73 -3.12 5.77
N VAL A 177 16.03 -3.31 6.07
CA VAL A 177 17.01 -2.22 6.03
C VAL A 177 17.18 -1.71 4.60
N SER A 178 17.18 -2.60 3.61
CA SER A 178 17.22 -2.22 2.19
C SER A 178 16.00 -1.40 1.79
N PHE A 179 14.81 -1.75 2.29
CA PHE A 179 13.60 -0.94 2.05
C PHE A 179 13.76 0.47 2.61
N VAL A 180 14.19 0.60 3.88
CA VAL A 180 14.41 1.90 4.53
C VAL A 180 15.42 2.75 3.76
N GLN A 181 16.54 2.15 3.32
CA GLN A 181 17.57 2.86 2.56
C GLN A 181 17.07 3.31 1.18
N THR A 182 16.36 2.44 0.45
CA THR A 182 15.78 2.80 -0.85
C THR A 182 14.78 3.92 -0.69
N ILE A 183 13.86 3.83 0.28
CA ILE A 183 12.87 4.89 0.55
C ILE A 183 13.57 6.22 0.86
N TYR A 184 14.64 6.20 1.68
CA TYR A 184 15.43 7.40 1.96
C TYR A 184 16.03 8.01 0.69
N ASN A 185 16.66 7.19 -0.16
CA ASN A 185 17.38 7.66 -1.33
C ASN A 185 16.49 8.17 -2.48
N ILE A 186 15.25 7.71 -2.57
CA ILE A 186 14.32 8.14 -3.62
C ILE A 186 13.49 9.37 -3.22
N LEU A 187 13.42 9.68 -1.92
CA LEU A 187 12.75 10.86 -1.41
C LEU A 187 13.57 12.12 -1.66
N LYS A 188 12.91 13.18 -2.09
CA LYS A 188 13.48 14.53 -2.13
C LYS A 188 13.93 14.97 -0.73
N PRO A 189 14.91 15.89 -0.62
CA PRO A 189 15.13 16.64 0.61
C PRO A 189 13.83 17.30 1.09
N GLY A 190 13.46 17.08 2.37
CA GLY A 190 12.18 17.50 2.92
C GLY A 190 10.96 16.63 2.54
N GLY A 191 11.16 15.58 1.75
CA GLY A 191 10.15 14.57 1.43
C GLY A 191 9.72 13.78 2.66
N GLN A 192 8.50 13.21 2.60
CA GLN A 192 7.91 12.47 3.72
C GLN A 192 7.84 10.97 3.43
N TRP A 193 8.24 10.15 4.38
CA TRP A 193 7.81 8.75 4.43
C TRP A 193 6.73 8.58 5.50
N ILE A 194 5.61 7.95 5.10
CA ILE A 194 4.51 7.54 5.97
C ILE A 194 4.36 6.04 5.87
N ASN A 195 4.52 5.35 6.99
CA ASN A 195 4.24 3.92 7.10
C ASN A 195 2.92 3.66 7.85
N LEU A 196 2.25 2.56 7.58
CA LEU A 196 1.18 2.03 8.41
C LEU A 196 1.09 0.51 8.22
N GLY A 197 1.26 -0.25 9.29
CA GLY A 197 1.11 -1.71 9.23
C GLY A 197 1.78 -2.43 10.40
N PRO A 198 1.62 -3.76 10.46
CA PRO A 198 2.27 -4.60 11.44
C PRO A 198 3.74 -4.87 11.06
N LEU A 199 4.39 -5.74 11.85
CA LEU A 199 5.70 -6.33 11.56
C LEU A 199 5.55 -7.86 11.46
N LEU A 200 4.70 -8.32 10.55
CA LEU A 200 4.50 -9.75 10.28
C LEU A 200 5.45 -10.18 9.15
N TYR A 201 6.70 -10.45 9.51
CA TYR A 201 7.77 -10.70 8.55
C TYR A 201 7.47 -11.92 7.66
N HIS A 202 7.28 -11.67 6.36
CA HIS A 202 6.79 -12.66 5.39
C HIS A 202 7.66 -13.92 5.29
N TYR A 203 8.97 -13.76 5.51
CA TYR A 203 9.97 -14.81 5.30
C TYR A 203 10.44 -15.48 6.60
N ALA A 204 9.91 -15.08 7.75
CA ALA A 204 10.38 -15.58 9.05
C ALA A 204 10.25 -17.10 9.22
N ASP A 205 9.19 -17.67 8.66
CA ASP A 205 8.90 -19.12 8.73
C ASP A 205 9.19 -19.85 7.41
N GLN A 206 9.87 -19.22 6.44
CA GLN A 206 10.16 -19.83 5.14
C GLN A 206 11.53 -20.50 5.12
N GLU A 207 11.55 -21.84 5.02
CA GLU A 207 12.80 -22.60 4.95
C GLU A 207 13.65 -22.19 3.74
N GLY A 208 14.90 -21.78 4.00
CA GLY A 208 15.87 -21.43 2.97
C GLY A 208 15.88 -19.97 2.54
N GLU A 209 15.00 -19.13 3.10
CA GLU A 209 14.98 -17.69 2.87
C GLU A 209 15.69 -16.95 4.01
N GLU A 210 16.47 -15.93 3.66
CA GLU A 210 17.06 -15.02 4.66
C GLU A 210 16.03 -13.93 5.02
N SER A 211 15.80 -13.75 6.32
CA SER A 211 14.82 -12.81 6.86
C SER A 211 15.42 -11.98 8.00
N LEU A 212 15.44 -10.66 7.86
CA LEU A 212 15.84 -9.73 8.92
C LEU A 212 14.61 -9.18 9.64
N GLU A 213 14.47 -9.57 10.91
CA GLU A 213 13.25 -9.39 11.71
C GLU A 213 13.48 -8.49 12.93
N PRO A 214 13.85 -7.20 12.75
CA PRO A 214 14.03 -6.31 13.88
C PRO A 214 12.72 -6.12 14.64
N SER A 215 12.80 -6.01 15.97
CA SER A 215 11.70 -5.46 16.76
C SER A 215 11.42 -4.02 16.33
N TYR A 216 10.24 -3.50 16.71
CA TYR A 216 9.88 -2.12 16.41
C TYR A 216 10.94 -1.10 16.88
N ASP A 217 11.44 -1.23 18.11
CA ASP A 217 12.47 -0.32 18.64
C ASP A 217 13.78 -0.36 17.82
N HIS A 218 14.18 -1.55 17.36
CA HIS A 218 15.34 -1.69 16.48
C HIS A 218 15.08 -1.10 15.10
N LEU A 219 13.89 -1.28 14.53
CA LEU A 219 13.50 -0.66 13.27
C LEU A 219 13.54 0.87 13.39
N ILE A 220 13.03 1.44 14.48
CA ILE A 220 13.12 2.88 14.78
C ILE A 220 14.57 3.36 14.84
N ALA A 221 15.45 2.59 15.48
CA ALA A 221 16.87 2.91 15.53
C ALA A 221 17.53 2.87 14.14
N ILE A 222 17.18 1.88 13.31
CA ILE A 222 17.65 1.76 11.93
C ILE A 222 17.21 2.98 11.11
N ILE A 223 15.93 3.34 11.16
CA ILE A 223 15.35 4.47 10.44
C ILE A 223 16.09 5.77 10.77
N LYS A 224 16.28 6.05 12.07
CA LYS A 224 17.06 7.22 12.52
C LYS A 224 18.51 7.18 12.04
N LYS A 225 19.14 6.00 12.07
CA LYS A 225 20.54 5.83 11.64
C LYS A 225 20.73 6.00 10.13
N VAL A 226 19.72 5.66 9.32
CA VAL A 226 19.72 5.92 7.88
C VAL A 226 19.67 7.42 7.58
N GLY A 227 19.01 8.22 8.43
CA GLY A 227 19.01 9.68 8.33
C GLY A 227 17.64 10.34 8.47
N PHE A 228 16.60 9.55 8.71
CA PHE A 228 15.24 10.05 8.90
C PHE A 228 15.04 10.72 10.26
N VAL A 229 14.32 11.85 10.28
CA VAL A 229 13.86 12.49 11.51
C VAL A 229 12.41 12.10 11.76
N ILE A 230 12.15 11.37 12.85
CA ILE A 230 10.79 10.94 13.19
C ILE A 230 9.99 12.13 13.71
N THR A 231 8.90 12.49 13.02
CA THR A 231 8.04 13.61 13.39
C THR A 231 6.80 13.17 14.17
N VAL A 232 6.31 11.96 13.90
CA VAL A 232 5.22 11.33 14.65
C VAL A 232 5.45 9.82 14.69
N SER A 233 5.19 9.23 15.86
CA SER A 233 5.12 7.79 16.04
C SER A 233 3.99 7.45 17.01
N PHE A 234 3.11 6.54 16.62
CA PHE A 234 2.12 5.96 17.53
C PHE A 234 2.06 4.44 17.35
N VAL A 235 1.69 3.79 18.44
CA VAL A 235 1.66 2.33 18.60
C VAL A 235 0.38 2.00 19.35
N THR A 236 -0.55 1.29 18.73
CA THR A 236 -1.88 0.98 19.25
C THR A 236 -1.93 -0.43 19.81
N SER A 237 -2.09 -0.66 21.12
CA SER A 237 -2.07 -2.01 21.71
C SER A 237 -3.11 -2.96 21.08
N GLY A 238 -2.65 -4.07 20.48
CA GLY A 238 -3.43 -5.04 19.71
C GLY A 238 -3.22 -4.87 18.20
N ASP A 239 -2.51 -5.83 17.57
CA ASP A 239 -2.17 -5.90 16.14
C ASP A 239 -1.87 -4.53 15.48
N MET A 240 -0.76 -3.95 15.95
CA MET A 240 -0.53 -2.51 15.97
C MET A 240 -0.13 -1.94 14.61
N THR A 241 -0.78 -0.83 14.29
CA THR A 241 -0.41 0.08 13.22
C THR A 241 0.77 0.94 13.65
N CYS A 242 1.90 0.80 12.97
CA CYS A 242 3.02 1.70 13.14
C CYS A 242 2.93 2.84 12.11
N THR A 243 2.59 4.05 12.57
CA THR A 243 2.80 5.26 11.77
C THR A 243 4.13 5.89 12.08
N LEU A 244 5.08 5.65 11.19
CA LEU A 244 6.34 6.37 11.14
C LEU A 244 6.18 7.51 10.16
N MET A 245 6.19 8.73 10.68
CA MET A 245 6.41 9.91 9.86
C MET A 245 7.87 10.27 9.97
N SER A 246 8.53 10.40 8.82
CA SER A 246 9.87 10.94 8.82
C SER A 246 10.11 11.94 7.71
N ASP A 247 10.80 13.02 8.07
CA ASP A 247 11.29 14.00 7.11
C ASP A 247 12.75 13.65 6.77
N HIS A 248 13.07 13.76 5.49
CA HIS A 248 14.44 13.63 5.00
C HIS A 248 15.28 14.83 5.49
N ALA A 249 16.11 14.62 6.50
CA ALA A 249 17.05 15.63 6.99
C ALA A 249 18.36 15.57 6.19
N ARG A 250 18.49 16.49 5.24
CA ARG A 250 19.79 16.98 4.76
C ARG A 250 19.72 18.49 4.62
#